data_AF-A0A7S2HBF9-F1
#
_entry.id   AF-A0A7S2HBF9-F1
#
_cell.length_a   1.000
_cell.length_b   1.000
_cell.length_c   1.000
_cell.angle_alpha   90.00
_cell.angle_beta   90.00
_cell.angle_gamma   90.00
#
_symmetry.space_group_name_H-M   'P 1'
#
loop_
_entity.id
_entity.type
_entity.pdbx_description
1 polymer ?
#
loop_
_entity_poly.entity_id
_entity_poly.type
_entity_poly.pdbx_seq_one_letter_code
_entity_poly.pdbx_strand_id
1 'polypeptide(L)'
;DLQLGPQHIEAFYQFCFARDGGATTEDLTQNGWNAQQILPLANALLSQGRLNLVQIGPGQLMYQAIDQSSTAKFRGLEGEHLLVYQTVDKSGDKGVWSKALKDQTGLQQHTITKVTKELMRRGLIKEVKSVQHRGRKVFMLAEIEPDKSVSGGTWYHDGEFARDWVETLREHCKSFLESHSGKVVSLSDVHAYIQQQPGPSAPTADDVQAIMRTLELDEVIYSVQTGEGHLVYTQRDRGANGAPFDLFAGRMPSWMMPERKEQTANGLVVPCLLCPLKAECHPGGRVCPERCEYIDRWVRHAGPSRRAPGADAKVNDW
;
A
#
# COMPACT_ATOMS: atom_id res chain seq x y z
N ASP A 1 6.14 8.89 -64.01
CA ASP A 1 6.93 8.19 -62.98
C ASP A 1 7.65 9.17 -62.07
N LEU A 2 6.99 9.53 -60.97
CA LEU A 2 7.60 10.35 -59.93
C LEU A 2 8.46 9.42 -59.07
N GLN A 3 9.75 9.33 -59.38
CA GLN A 3 10.73 8.61 -58.57
C GLN A 3 10.86 9.34 -57.21
N LEU A 4 10.03 8.95 -56.26
CA LEU A 4 10.10 9.43 -54.88
C LEU A 4 11.38 8.88 -54.26
N GLY A 5 12.43 9.70 -54.24
CA GLY A 5 13.70 9.34 -53.61
C GLY A 5 13.55 9.11 -52.10
N PRO A 6 14.42 8.30 -51.46
CA PRO A 6 14.35 7.97 -50.03
C PRO A 6 14.39 9.19 -49.11
N GLN A 7 14.96 10.31 -49.57
CA GLN A 7 14.98 11.58 -48.85
C GLN A 7 13.59 12.21 -48.69
N HIS A 8 12.70 12.03 -49.67
CA HIS A 8 11.31 12.54 -49.60
C HIS A 8 10.48 11.73 -48.59
N ILE A 9 10.75 10.43 -48.49
CA ILE A 9 10.13 9.53 -47.51
C ILE A 9 10.53 9.94 -46.08
N GLU A 10 11.82 10.22 -45.88
CA GLU A 10 12.32 10.66 -44.57
C GLU A 10 11.84 12.07 -44.21
N ALA A 11 11.82 13.00 -45.16
CA ALA A 11 11.29 14.35 -44.93
C ALA A 11 9.80 14.33 -44.55
N PHE A 12 9.01 13.48 -45.19
CA PHE A 12 7.60 13.28 -44.84
C PHE A 12 7.43 12.68 -43.45
N TYR A 13 8.27 11.69 -43.09
CA TYR A 13 8.29 11.12 -41.74
C TYR A 13 8.61 12.17 -40.67
N GLN A 14 9.68 12.96 -40.87
CA GLN A 14 10.07 14.04 -39.96
C GLN A 14 8.97 15.10 -39.80
N PHE A 15 8.27 15.43 -40.89
CA PHE A 15 7.16 16.38 -40.86
C PHE A 15 5.99 15.85 -40.00
N CYS A 16 5.62 14.58 -40.19
CA CYS A 16 4.61 13.93 -39.36
C CYS A 16 5.06 13.71 -37.91
N PHE A 17 6.37 13.55 -37.66
CA PHE A 17 6.94 13.36 -36.34
C PHE A 17 7.02 14.66 -35.53
N ALA A 18 7.25 15.80 -36.20
CA ALA A 18 7.26 17.11 -35.55
C ALA A 18 5.88 17.56 -35.03
N ARG A 19 4.80 16.85 -35.39
CA ARG A 19 3.42 17.12 -34.93
C ARG A 19 2.91 15.94 -34.12
N ASP A 20 2.91 16.05 -32.80
CA ASP A 20 2.42 15.00 -31.88
C ASP A 20 0.97 14.56 -32.18
N GLY A 21 0.14 15.47 -32.69
CA GLY A 21 -1.24 15.20 -33.08
C GLY A 21 -1.43 14.56 -34.45
N GLY A 22 -0.36 14.30 -35.22
CA GLY A 22 -0.44 13.87 -36.61
C GLY A 22 -0.74 15.01 -37.59
N ALA A 23 -0.71 14.71 -38.89
CA ALA A 23 -1.00 15.67 -39.96
C ALA A 23 -2.21 15.21 -40.77
N THR A 24 -3.17 16.10 -41.03
CA THR A 24 -4.30 15.80 -41.92
C THR A 24 -3.90 15.96 -43.39
N THR A 25 -4.67 15.39 -44.32
CA THR A 25 -4.47 15.61 -45.76
C THR A 25 -4.56 17.11 -46.13
N GLU A 26 -5.41 17.88 -45.44
CA GLU A 26 -5.55 19.33 -45.62
C GLU A 26 -4.31 20.08 -45.10
N ASP A 27 -3.79 19.69 -43.94
CA ASP A 27 -2.53 20.24 -43.40
C ASP A 27 -1.33 19.99 -44.32
N LEU A 28 -1.23 18.77 -44.86
CA LEU A 28 -0.13 18.38 -45.74
C LEU A 28 -0.17 19.20 -47.04
N THR A 29 -1.35 19.36 -47.63
CA THR A 29 -1.50 20.15 -48.86
C THR A 29 -1.28 21.65 -48.63
N GLN A 30 -1.67 22.19 -47.47
CA GLN A 30 -1.38 23.58 -47.07
C GLN A 30 0.12 23.85 -46.87
N ASN A 31 0.89 22.83 -46.45
CA ASN A 31 2.34 22.92 -46.28
C ASN A 31 3.12 22.57 -47.56
N GLY A 32 2.46 22.56 -48.73
CA GLY A 32 3.10 22.41 -50.02
C GLY A 32 3.38 20.97 -50.46
N TRP A 33 2.85 19.96 -49.76
CA TRP A 33 2.94 18.57 -50.21
C TRP A 33 1.91 18.28 -51.30
N ASN A 34 2.36 17.63 -52.37
CA ASN A 34 1.51 17.34 -53.52
C ASN A 34 0.55 16.17 -53.21
N ALA A 35 -0.75 16.37 -53.39
CA ALA A 35 -1.79 15.39 -53.08
C ALA A 35 -1.57 14.02 -53.75
N GLN A 36 -0.99 14.01 -54.95
CA GLN A 36 -0.67 12.79 -55.69
C GLN A 36 0.54 12.02 -55.14
N GLN A 37 1.42 12.67 -54.38
CA GLN A 37 2.64 12.08 -53.80
C GLN A 37 2.44 11.60 -52.36
N ILE A 38 1.46 12.16 -51.64
CA ILE A 38 1.18 11.80 -50.24
C ILE A 38 0.82 10.31 -50.10
N LEU A 39 -0.09 9.79 -50.93
CA LEU A 39 -0.51 8.38 -50.83
C LEU A 39 0.65 7.39 -51.07
N PRO A 40 1.47 7.52 -52.12
CA PRO A 40 2.64 6.67 -52.31
C PRO A 40 3.66 6.74 -51.16
N LEU A 41 3.95 7.94 -50.64
CA LEU A 41 4.85 8.14 -49.51
C LEU A 41 4.30 7.52 -48.23
N ALA A 42 3.00 7.73 -47.97
CA ALA A 42 2.31 7.13 -46.83
C ALA A 42 2.30 5.61 -46.93
N ASN A 43 2.00 5.03 -48.10
CA ASN A 43 2.03 3.59 -48.31
C ASN A 43 3.44 3.00 -48.09
N ALA A 44 4.49 3.71 -48.51
CA ALA A 44 5.87 3.30 -48.24
C ALA A 44 6.17 3.29 -46.73
N LEU A 45 5.80 4.34 -46.00
CA LEU A 45 6.01 4.42 -44.55
C LEU A 45 5.11 3.46 -43.75
N LEU A 46 3.89 3.20 -44.22
CA LEU A 46 2.99 2.18 -43.70
C LEU A 46 3.59 0.78 -43.87
N SER A 47 4.15 0.48 -45.05
CA SER A 47 4.82 -0.81 -45.29
C SER A 47 6.05 -1.00 -44.41
N GLN A 48 6.69 0.09 -44.00
CA GLN A 48 7.81 0.10 -43.05
C GLN A 48 7.35 0.13 -41.58
N GLY A 49 6.05 0.28 -41.30
CA GLY A 49 5.49 0.37 -39.95
C GLY A 49 5.82 1.66 -39.20
N ARG A 50 6.26 2.72 -39.90
CA ARG A 50 6.68 4.00 -39.31
C ARG A 50 5.60 5.08 -39.30
N LEU A 51 4.42 4.74 -39.79
CA LEU A 51 3.28 5.66 -39.92
C LEU A 51 2.01 4.92 -39.52
N ASN A 52 1.14 5.59 -38.78
CA ASN A 52 -0.23 5.15 -38.51
C ASN A 52 -1.20 6.05 -39.29
N LEU A 53 -2.30 5.44 -39.75
CA LEU A 53 -3.33 6.14 -40.51
C LEU A 53 -4.65 6.04 -39.75
N VAL A 54 -5.12 7.17 -39.23
CA VAL A 54 -6.34 7.28 -38.43
C VAL A 54 -7.39 8.04 -39.21
N GLN A 55 -8.60 7.49 -39.33
CA GLN A 55 -9.71 8.15 -39.99
C GLN A 55 -10.50 8.96 -38.94
N ILE A 56 -10.50 10.28 -39.05
CA ILE A 56 -11.21 11.18 -38.11
C ILE A 56 -12.66 11.42 -38.55
N GLY A 57 -12.92 11.36 -39.86
CA GLY A 57 -14.23 11.59 -40.44
C GLY A 57 -14.37 11.00 -41.86
N PRO A 58 -15.53 11.14 -42.51
CA PRO A 58 -15.74 10.67 -43.87
C PRO A 58 -14.79 11.41 -44.83
N GLY A 59 -13.79 10.69 -45.34
CA GLY A 59 -12.78 11.24 -46.26
C GLY A 59 -11.59 11.97 -45.62
N GLN A 60 -11.57 12.15 -44.29
CA GLN A 60 -10.46 12.82 -43.59
C GLN A 60 -9.54 11.80 -42.93
N LEU A 61 -8.32 11.73 -43.47
CA LEU A 61 -7.24 10.87 -43.01
C LEU A 61 -6.21 11.70 -42.24
N MET A 62 -5.81 11.18 -41.08
CA MET A 62 -4.73 11.71 -40.26
C MET A 62 -3.54 10.74 -40.29
N TYR A 63 -2.39 11.28 -40.65
CA TYR A 63 -1.12 10.58 -40.75
C TYR A 63 -0.30 10.89 -39.49
N GLN A 64 -0.13 9.90 -38.62
CA GLN A 64 0.64 10.04 -37.39
C GLN A 64 1.95 9.27 -37.53
N ALA A 65 3.09 9.93 -37.33
CA ALA A 65 4.36 9.22 -37.31
C ALA A 65 4.47 8.34 -36.06
N ILE A 66 5.01 7.14 -36.23
CA ILE A 66 5.32 6.24 -35.12
C ILE A 66 6.84 6.30 -34.89
N ASP A 67 7.25 6.42 -33.64
CA ASP A 67 8.67 6.38 -33.30
C ASP A 67 9.32 5.05 -33.73
N GLN A 68 10.53 5.10 -34.26
CA GLN A 68 11.26 3.92 -34.73
C GLN A 68 11.50 2.89 -33.63
N SER A 69 11.66 3.34 -32.37
CA SER A 69 11.79 2.44 -31.22
C SER A 69 10.50 1.64 -30.98
N SER A 70 9.36 2.29 -31.13
CA SER A 70 8.02 1.69 -31.07
C SER A 70 7.81 0.73 -32.24
N THR A 71 8.17 1.13 -33.47
CA THR A 71 8.06 0.27 -34.67
C THR A 71 8.88 -1.02 -34.55
N ALA A 72 10.06 -0.96 -33.92
CA ALA A 72 10.87 -2.16 -33.66
C ALA A 72 10.18 -3.11 -32.67
N LYS A 73 9.56 -2.58 -31.61
CA LYS A 73 8.75 -3.36 -30.65
C LYS A 73 7.52 -4.00 -31.34
N PHE A 74 6.92 -3.29 -32.30
CA PHE A 74 5.75 -3.73 -33.06
C PHE A 74 6.05 -4.62 -34.29
N ARG A 75 7.32 -4.86 -34.62
CA ARG A 75 7.71 -5.60 -35.82
C ARG A 75 7.29 -7.07 -35.74
N GLY A 76 6.50 -7.54 -36.71
CA GLY A 76 6.00 -8.92 -36.78
C GLY A 76 4.83 -9.23 -35.85
N LEU A 77 4.14 -8.22 -35.33
CA LEU A 77 2.87 -8.39 -34.64
C LEU A 77 1.73 -8.38 -35.65
N GLU A 78 0.91 -9.43 -35.64
CA GLU A 78 -0.29 -9.54 -36.49
C GLU A 78 -1.35 -8.51 -36.07
N GLY A 79 -2.31 -8.19 -36.95
CA GLY A 79 -3.33 -7.17 -36.69
C GLY A 79 -4.13 -7.39 -35.40
N GLU A 80 -4.33 -8.63 -34.99
CA GLU A 80 -4.99 -8.99 -33.72
C GLU A 80 -4.20 -8.51 -32.49
N HIS A 81 -2.86 -8.53 -32.56
CA HIS A 81 -2.01 -8.08 -31.46
C HIS A 81 -2.02 -6.57 -31.32
N LEU A 82 -2.02 -5.86 -32.46
CA LEU A 82 -2.13 -4.40 -32.47
C LEU A 82 -3.47 -3.95 -31.90
N LEU A 83 -4.56 -4.65 -32.26
CA LEU A 83 -5.89 -4.36 -31.72
C LEU A 83 -5.92 -4.51 -30.20
N VAL A 84 -5.42 -5.63 -29.65
CA VAL A 84 -5.35 -5.85 -28.20
C VAL A 84 -4.50 -4.78 -27.52
N TYR A 85 -3.35 -4.43 -28.10
CA TYR A 85 -2.48 -3.38 -27.56
C TYR A 85 -3.19 -2.02 -27.50
N GLN A 86 -3.85 -1.60 -28.59
CA GLN A 86 -4.61 -0.35 -28.63
C GLN A 86 -5.75 -0.32 -27.62
N THR A 87 -6.42 -1.46 -27.41
CA THR A 87 -7.48 -1.57 -26.39
C THR A 87 -6.93 -1.40 -24.97
N VAL A 88 -5.75 -1.95 -24.70
CA VAL A 88 -5.07 -1.79 -23.40
C VAL A 88 -4.54 -0.37 -23.22
N ASP A 89 -3.96 0.24 -24.25
CA ASP A 89 -3.48 1.62 -24.25
C ASP A 89 -4.62 2.61 -23.92
N LYS A 90 -5.80 2.44 -24.54
CA LYS A 90 -7.00 3.24 -24.25
C LYS A 90 -7.48 3.15 -22.79
N SER A 91 -7.11 2.10 -22.06
CA SER A 91 -7.56 1.89 -20.68
C SER A 91 -6.68 2.55 -19.62
N GLY A 92 -5.47 2.99 -20.01
CA GLY A 92 -4.55 3.71 -19.14
C GLY A 92 -4.25 3.02 -17.81
N ASP A 93 -4.51 3.75 -16.72
CA ASP A 93 -4.18 3.44 -15.33
C ASP A 93 -5.06 2.36 -14.68
N LYS A 94 -6.32 2.23 -15.13
CA LYS A 94 -7.29 1.25 -14.62
C LYS A 94 -7.13 -0.13 -15.25
N GLY A 95 -6.46 -0.21 -16.40
CA GLY A 95 -6.22 -1.44 -17.15
C GLY A 95 -7.48 -2.11 -17.70
N VAL A 96 -7.30 -3.19 -18.47
CA VAL A 96 -8.40 -4.01 -19.03
C VAL A 96 -8.33 -5.43 -18.50
N TRP A 97 -9.43 -5.91 -17.94
CA TRP A 97 -9.59 -7.31 -17.55
C TRP A 97 -9.94 -8.20 -18.74
N SER A 98 -9.53 -9.47 -18.68
CA SER A 98 -9.64 -10.44 -19.80
C SER A 98 -11.04 -10.54 -20.44
N LYS A 99 -12.12 -10.40 -19.65
CA LYS A 99 -13.50 -10.43 -20.17
C LYS A 99 -13.85 -9.17 -20.97
N ALA A 100 -13.54 -7.98 -20.46
CA ALA A 100 -13.75 -6.76 -21.23
C ALA A 100 -12.89 -6.73 -22.50
N LEU A 101 -11.68 -7.29 -22.44
CA LEU A 101 -10.84 -7.41 -23.62
C LEU A 101 -11.51 -8.27 -24.70
N LYS A 102 -12.18 -9.36 -24.30
CA LYS A 102 -12.99 -10.20 -25.20
C LYS A 102 -14.18 -9.44 -25.77
N ASP A 103 -14.92 -8.73 -24.92
CA ASP A 103 -16.12 -8.00 -25.33
C ASP A 103 -15.80 -6.82 -26.27
N GLN A 104 -14.64 -6.18 -26.11
CA GLN A 104 -14.21 -5.04 -26.93
C GLN A 104 -13.53 -5.45 -28.24
N THR A 105 -12.77 -6.53 -28.26
CA THR A 105 -12.04 -6.98 -29.45
C THR A 105 -12.83 -7.98 -30.31
N GLY A 106 -13.85 -8.63 -29.74
CA GLY A 106 -14.62 -9.69 -30.42
C GLY A 106 -13.81 -10.97 -30.70
N LEU A 107 -12.57 -11.06 -30.19
CA LEU A 107 -11.67 -12.18 -30.43
C LEU A 107 -12.03 -13.40 -29.55
N GLN A 108 -11.64 -14.60 -30.01
CA GLN A 108 -11.81 -15.81 -29.22
C GLN A 108 -10.86 -15.85 -28.02
N GLN A 109 -11.29 -16.48 -26.92
CA GLN A 109 -10.52 -16.51 -25.67
C GLN A 109 -9.12 -17.13 -25.83
N HIS A 110 -8.98 -18.14 -26.67
CA HIS A 110 -7.69 -18.81 -26.91
C HIS A 110 -6.71 -17.86 -27.62
N THR A 111 -7.18 -17.09 -28.60
CA THR A 111 -6.42 -16.06 -29.31
C THR A 111 -5.97 -14.96 -28.35
N ILE A 112 -6.86 -14.43 -27.52
CA ILE A 112 -6.54 -13.41 -26.52
C ILE A 112 -5.43 -13.90 -25.58
N THR A 113 -5.49 -15.16 -25.14
CA THR A 113 -4.50 -15.74 -24.24
C THR A 113 -3.13 -15.90 -24.92
N LYS A 114 -3.11 -16.25 -26.21
CA LYS A 114 -1.88 -16.33 -27.01
C LYS A 114 -1.27 -14.93 -27.24
N VAL A 115 -2.09 -13.98 -27.65
CA VAL A 115 -1.70 -12.59 -27.95
C VAL A 115 -1.16 -11.89 -26.70
N THR A 116 -1.88 -11.98 -25.57
CA THR A 116 -1.43 -11.38 -24.30
C THR A 116 -0.12 -11.98 -23.81
N LYS A 117 0.08 -13.30 -23.92
CA LYS A 117 1.36 -13.94 -23.61
C LYS A 117 2.51 -13.44 -24.48
N GLU A 118 2.27 -13.28 -25.78
CA GLU A 118 3.28 -12.76 -26.71
C GLU A 118 3.61 -11.29 -26.41
N LEU A 119 2.60 -10.47 -26.13
CA LEU A 119 2.77 -9.06 -25.75
C LEU A 119 3.51 -8.92 -24.41
N MET A 120 3.27 -9.80 -23.44
CA MET A 120 4.03 -9.85 -22.19
C MET A 120 5.48 -10.30 -22.42
N ARG A 121 5.72 -11.30 -23.28
CA ARG A 121 7.07 -11.77 -23.63
C ARG A 121 7.93 -10.66 -24.23
N ARG A 122 7.32 -9.75 -24.98
CA ARG A 122 7.98 -8.58 -25.57
C ARG A 122 8.07 -7.38 -24.62
N GLY A 123 7.50 -7.47 -23.41
CA GLY A 123 7.53 -6.39 -22.42
C GLY A 123 6.64 -5.18 -22.79
N LEU A 124 5.63 -5.37 -23.65
CA LEU A 124 4.70 -4.30 -24.02
C LEU A 124 3.57 -4.12 -23.00
N ILE A 125 3.12 -5.23 -22.42
CA ILE A 125 2.01 -5.30 -21.48
C ILE A 125 2.48 -6.08 -20.24
N LYS A 126 1.97 -5.70 -19.07
CA LYS A 126 2.11 -6.46 -17.82
C LYS A 126 0.75 -6.94 -17.30
N GLU A 127 0.75 -8.10 -16.66
CA GLU A 127 -0.41 -8.63 -15.95
C GLU A 127 -0.34 -8.17 -14.49
N VAL A 128 -1.38 -7.46 -14.04
CA VAL A 128 -1.55 -7.04 -12.65
C VAL A 128 -2.76 -7.78 -12.07
N LYS A 129 -2.58 -8.36 -10.88
CA LYS A 129 -3.68 -8.98 -10.14
C LYS A 129 -4.50 -7.87 -9.47
N SER A 130 -5.80 -7.83 -9.71
CA SER A 130 -6.69 -6.84 -9.07
C SER A 130 -6.92 -7.17 -7.60
N VAL A 131 -6.72 -6.17 -6.73
CA VAL A 131 -7.00 -6.30 -5.29
C VAL A 131 -8.51 -6.27 -4.99
N GLN A 132 -9.27 -5.41 -5.67
CA GLN A 132 -10.72 -5.29 -5.50
C GLN A 132 -11.47 -6.56 -5.95
N HIS A 133 -10.98 -7.19 -7.02
CA HIS A 133 -11.62 -8.36 -7.61
C HIS A 133 -10.63 -9.52 -7.70
N ARG A 134 -10.49 -10.24 -6.58
CA ARG A 134 -9.65 -11.43 -6.48
C ARG A 134 -9.97 -12.42 -7.60
N GLY A 135 -8.91 -12.89 -8.29
CA GLY A 135 -9.01 -13.84 -9.40
C GLY A 135 -9.17 -13.21 -10.79
N ARG A 136 -9.35 -11.89 -10.91
CA ARG A 136 -9.36 -11.21 -12.21
C ARG A 136 -7.95 -10.78 -12.61
N LYS A 137 -7.55 -11.18 -13.82
CA LYS A 137 -6.32 -10.74 -14.48
C LYS A 137 -6.59 -9.42 -15.20
N VAL A 138 -5.91 -8.37 -14.79
CA VAL A 138 -5.97 -7.04 -15.43
C VAL A 138 -4.68 -6.84 -16.21
N PHE A 139 -4.80 -6.46 -17.48
CA PHE A 139 -3.67 -6.15 -18.35
C PHE A 139 -3.52 -4.65 -18.49
N MET A 140 -2.28 -4.17 -18.42
CA MET A 140 -1.96 -2.76 -18.60
C MET A 140 -0.61 -2.60 -19.29
N LEU A 141 -0.31 -1.41 -19.80
CA LEU A 141 0.98 -1.13 -20.41
C LEU A 141 2.11 -1.29 -19.39
N ALA A 142 3.25 -1.84 -19.85
CA ALA A 142 4.38 -2.11 -18.98
C ALA A 142 4.90 -0.83 -18.29
N GLU A 143 4.90 0.28 -19.03
CA GLU A 143 5.42 1.59 -18.62
C GLU A 143 4.48 2.35 -17.66
N ILE A 144 3.20 1.97 -17.56
CA ILE A 144 2.20 2.69 -16.75
C ILE A 144 2.09 2.07 -15.34
N GLU A 145 2.14 2.89 -14.30
CA GLU A 145 1.89 2.45 -12.92
C GLU A 145 0.38 2.26 -12.65
N PRO A 146 -0.01 1.17 -11.96
CA PRO A 146 -1.43 0.90 -11.67
C PRO A 146 -2.00 1.89 -10.66
N ASP A 147 -3.23 2.35 -10.93
CA ASP A 147 -4.01 3.14 -9.98
C ASP A 147 -4.15 2.40 -8.63
N LYS A 148 -4.16 3.15 -7.52
CA LYS A 148 -4.35 2.65 -6.14
C LYS A 148 -5.59 1.76 -6.01
N SER A 149 -6.63 2.03 -6.79
CA SER A 149 -7.86 1.23 -6.83
C SER A 149 -7.64 -0.19 -7.37
N VAL A 150 -6.70 -0.37 -8.29
CA VAL A 150 -6.38 -1.67 -8.90
C VAL A 150 -5.28 -2.38 -8.12
N SER A 151 -4.23 -1.65 -7.76
CA SER A 151 -3.05 -2.17 -7.03
C SER A 151 -3.30 -2.36 -5.55
N GLY A 152 -4.31 -1.72 -4.96
CA GLY A 152 -4.56 -1.71 -3.51
C GLY A 152 -3.69 -0.72 -2.74
N GLY A 153 -2.77 0.00 -3.41
CA GLY A 153 -1.85 0.95 -2.81
C GLY A 153 -0.65 0.30 -2.12
N THR A 154 0.03 1.07 -1.26
CA THR A 154 1.31 0.74 -0.61
C THR A 154 1.33 -0.60 0.13
N TRP A 155 0.18 -1.05 0.63
CA TRP A 155 0.05 -2.25 1.47
C TRP A 155 -0.10 -3.55 0.68
N TYR A 156 -0.24 -3.47 -0.64
CA TYR A 156 -0.44 -4.62 -1.50
C TYR A 156 0.72 -4.78 -2.46
N HIS A 157 1.19 -6.02 -2.61
CA HIS A 157 2.22 -6.39 -3.57
C HIS A 157 1.72 -7.62 -4.34
N ASP A 158 1.77 -7.58 -5.68
CA ASP A 158 1.29 -8.66 -6.55
C ASP A 158 -0.14 -9.15 -6.28
N GLY A 159 -1.02 -8.23 -5.86
CA GLY A 159 -2.43 -8.49 -5.54
C GLY A 159 -2.67 -9.16 -4.19
N GLU A 160 -1.64 -9.29 -3.37
CA GLU A 160 -1.72 -9.85 -2.02
C GLU A 160 -1.38 -8.78 -0.98
N PHE A 161 -2.04 -8.84 0.18
CA PHE A 161 -1.80 -7.91 1.27
C PHE A 161 -0.49 -8.28 1.96
N ALA A 162 0.50 -7.40 1.90
CA ALA A 162 1.85 -7.63 2.41
C ALA A 162 1.88 -7.48 3.94
N ARG A 163 1.33 -8.46 4.66
CA ARG A 163 1.26 -8.46 6.13
C ARG A 163 2.62 -8.29 6.78
N ASP A 164 3.60 -9.07 6.31
CA ASP A 164 4.95 -9.07 6.87
C ASP A 164 5.63 -7.71 6.69
N TRP A 165 5.36 -7.04 5.57
CA TRP A 165 5.85 -5.69 5.33
C TRP A 165 5.23 -4.67 6.27
N VAL A 166 3.90 -4.72 6.45
CA VAL A 166 3.19 -3.83 7.39
C VAL A 166 3.71 -4.02 8.82
N GLU A 167 3.94 -5.26 9.26
CA GLU A 167 4.46 -5.52 10.60
C GLU A 167 5.92 -5.08 10.74
N THR A 168 6.75 -5.30 9.71
CA THR A 168 8.12 -4.79 9.66
C THR A 168 8.16 -3.26 9.76
N LEU A 169 7.27 -2.56 9.05
CA LEU A 169 7.14 -1.11 9.15
C LEU A 169 6.68 -0.67 10.54
N ARG A 170 5.72 -1.36 11.15
CA ARG A 170 5.28 -1.12 12.53
C ARG A 170 6.45 -1.28 13.51
N GLU A 171 7.29 -2.29 13.31
CA GLU A 171 8.45 -2.54 14.15
C GLU A 171 9.55 -1.48 13.97
N HIS A 172 9.79 -1.01 12.74
CA HIS A 172 10.66 0.13 12.49
C HIS A 172 10.14 1.42 13.13
N CYS A 173 8.83 1.68 13.09
CA CYS A 173 8.22 2.82 13.79
C CYS A 173 8.46 2.74 15.30
N LYS A 174 8.25 1.56 15.89
CA LYS A 174 8.49 1.32 17.33
C LYS A 174 9.96 1.52 17.69
N SER A 175 10.88 0.93 16.93
CA SER A 175 12.33 1.05 17.13
C SER A 175 12.79 2.51 17.07
N PHE A 176 12.26 3.28 16.11
CA PHE A 176 12.54 4.71 16.00
C PHE A 176 12.08 5.49 17.25
N LEU A 177 10.87 5.22 17.74
CA LEU A 177 10.34 5.86 18.95
C LEU A 177 11.11 5.44 20.22
N GLU A 178 11.53 4.18 20.31
CA GLU A 178 12.36 3.68 21.43
C GLU A 178 13.72 4.38 21.48
N SER A 179 14.36 4.55 20.32
CA SER A 179 15.63 5.28 20.20
C SER A 179 15.51 6.77 20.56
N HIS A 180 14.29 7.32 20.47
CA HIS A 180 13.96 8.70 20.83
C HIS A 180 13.12 8.78 22.12
N SER A 181 13.23 7.77 22.99
CA SER A 181 12.50 7.71 24.27
C SER A 181 12.69 9.00 25.08
N GLY A 182 11.58 9.53 25.61
CA GLY A 182 11.54 10.78 26.35
C GLY A 182 11.50 12.06 25.50
N LYS A 183 11.48 11.96 24.16
CA LYS A 183 11.29 13.09 23.25
C LYS A 183 9.98 12.98 22.47
N VAL A 184 9.44 14.14 22.13
CA VAL A 184 8.28 14.28 21.26
C VAL A 184 8.76 14.26 19.81
N VAL A 185 8.14 13.44 18.97
CA VAL A 185 8.54 13.18 17.58
C VAL A 185 7.42 13.59 16.63
N SER A 186 7.73 14.26 15.52
CA SER A 186 6.72 14.63 14.52
C SER A 186 6.46 13.51 13.50
N LEU A 187 5.30 13.54 12.84
CA LEU A 187 4.99 12.61 11.74
C LEU A 187 6.04 12.66 10.61
N SER A 188 6.54 13.86 10.30
CA SER A 188 7.54 14.09 9.25
C SER A 188 8.87 13.41 9.57
N ASP A 189 9.30 13.44 10.82
CA ASP A 189 10.54 12.79 11.26
C ASP A 189 10.45 11.27 11.13
N VAL A 190 9.30 10.70 11.53
CA VAL A 190 9.02 9.26 11.40
C VAL A 190 8.97 8.86 9.92
N HIS A 191 8.31 9.67 9.07
CA HIS A 191 8.24 9.42 7.63
C HIS A 191 9.61 9.47 6.97
N ALA A 192 10.44 10.45 7.31
CA ALA A 192 11.80 10.58 6.79
C ALA A 192 12.69 9.39 7.19
N TYR A 193 12.52 8.87 8.42
CA TYR A 193 13.23 7.66 8.86
C TYR A 193 12.78 6.42 8.10
N ILE A 194 11.47 6.23 7.93
CA ILE A 194 10.91 5.06 7.22
C ILE A 194 11.30 5.06 5.75
N GLN A 195 11.35 6.21 5.10
CA GLN A 195 11.78 6.35 3.70
C GLN A 195 13.23 5.88 3.45
N GLN A 196 14.07 5.88 4.49
CA GLN A 196 15.45 5.38 4.40
C GLN A 196 15.53 3.86 4.57
N GLN A 197 14.46 3.20 5.01
CA GLN A 197 14.44 1.75 5.21
C GLN A 197 14.12 1.01 3.90
N PRO A 198 14.76 -0.13 3.62
CA PRO A 198 14.47 -0.92 2.44
C PRO A 198 13.06 -1.52 2.53
N GLY A 199 12.33 -1.48 1.42
CA GLY A 199 10.95 -1.98 1.36
C GLY A 199 10.47 -2.28 -0.05
N PRO A 200 9.41 -3.11 -0.19
CA PRO A 200 8.76 -3.40 -1.48
C PRO A 200 8.04 -2.17 -2.05
N SER A 201 7.66 -1.21 -1.21
CA SER A 201 6.97 0.01 -1.60
C SER A 201 7.43 1.17 -0.71
N ALA A 202 7.45 2.38 -1.27
CA ALA A 202 7.77 3.61 -0.53
C ALA A 202 6.49 4.17 0.10
N PRO A 203 6.32 4.12 1.44
CA PRO A 203 5.09 4.55 2.08
C PRO A 203 4.93 6.06 2.08
N THR A 204 3.72 6.53 1.77
CA THR A 204 3.38 7.95 1.83
C THR A 204 3.24 8.43 3.28
N ALA A 205 3.22 9.74 3.51
CA ALA A 205 3.01 10.28 4.86
C ALA A 205 1.67 9.82 5.47
N ASP A 206 0.62 9.71 4.65
CA ASP A 206 -0.70 9.20 5.07
C ASP A 206 -0.64 7.72 5.47
N ASP A 207 0.15 6.92 4.76
CA ASP A 207 0.37 5.50 5.07
C ASP A 207 1.07 5.34 6.43
N VAL A 208 2.10 6.15 6.68
CA VAL A 208 2.80 6.18 7.98
C VAL A 208 1.85 6.65 9.08
N GLN A 209 1.03 7.67 8.82
CA GLN A 209 0.04 8.13 9.78
C GLN A 209 -0.96 7.02 10.14
N ALA A 210 -1.40 6.23 9.16
CA ALA A 210 -2.26 5.07 9.41
C ALA A 210 -1.57 4.05 10.32
N ILE A 211 -0.30 3.73 10.09
CA ILE A 211 0.49 2.87 11.01
C ILE A 211 0.53 3.47 12.41
N MET A 212 0.84 4.76 12.54
CA MET A 212 0.92 5.42 13.85
C MET A 212 -0.42 5.36 14.59
N ARG A 213 -1.55 5.55 13.90
CA ARG A 213 -2.89 5.35 14.48
C ARG A 213 -3.10 3.92 14.96
N THR A 214 -2.63 2.92 14.21
CA THR A 214 -2.73 1.53 14.69
C THR A 214 -1.91 1.29 15.95
N LEU A 215 -0.71 1.87 16.06
CA LEU A 215 0.11 1.78 17.26
C LEU A 215 -0.50 2.52 18.46
N GLU A 216 -1.22 3.61 18.21
CA GLU A 216 -1.98 4.34 19.23
C GLU A 216 -3.17 3.52 19.75
N LEU A 217 -3.90 2.85 18.85
CA LEU A 217 -4.98 1.92 19.22
C LEU A 217 -4.47 0.70 20.00
N ASP A 218 -3.25 0.24 19.69
CA ASP A 218 -2.56 -0.82 20.42
C ASP A 218 -1.95 -0.33 21.75
N GLU A 219 -2.21 0.93 22.12
CA GLU A 219 -1.74 1.56 23.36
C GLU A 219 -0.20 1.65 23.51
N VAL A 220 0.54 1.49 22.40
CA VAL A 220 2.02 1.53 22.39
C VAL A 220 2.55 2.97 22.40
N ILE A 221 1.81 3.88 21.76
CA ILE A 221 2.21 5.29 21.60
C ILE A 221 1.06 6.22 21.99
N TYR A 222 1.38 7.46 22.30
CA TYR A 222 0.40 8.53 22.44
C TYR A 222 0.61 9.57 21.35
N SER A 223 -0.51 10.07 20.79
CA SER A 223 -0.49 11.25 19.95
C SER A 223 -1.04 12.47 20.70
N VAL A 224 -0.46 13.64 20.45
CA VAL A 224 -0.95 14.93 20.94
C VAL A 224 -0.97 15.89 19.77
N GLN A 225 -2.05 16.65 19.63
CA GLN A 225 -2.07 17.77 18.70
C GLN A 225 -1.49 18.99 19.40
N THR A 226 -0.43 19.54 18.81
CA THR A 226 0.14 20.82 19.24
C THR A 226 -0.85 21.97 18.94
N GLY A 227 -0.65 23.12 19.58
CA GLY A 227 -1.50 24.31 19.35
C GLY A 227 -1.52 24.81 17.90
N GLU A 228 -0.55 24.40 17.09
CA GLU A 228 -0.43 24.70 15.65
C GLU A 228 -1.13 23.65 14.76
N GLY A 229 -1.75 22.63 15.36
CA GLY A 229 -2.48 21.56 14.64
C GLY A 229 -1.60 20.41 14.16
N HIS A 230 -0.29 20.44 14.42
CA HIS A 230 0.61 19.34 14.08
C HIS A 230 0.49 18.18 15.07
N LEU A 231 0.39 16.97 14.53
CA LEU A 231 0.32 15.74 15.32
C LEU A 231 1.73 15.29 15.69
N VAL A 232 1.97 15.18 17.00
CA VAL A 232 3.22 14.70 17.55
C VAL A 232 3.00 13.42 18.35
N TYR A 233 4.01 12.58 18.38
CA TYR A 233 3.94 11.25 18.97
C TYR A 233 5.02 11.10 20.04
N THR A 234 4.70 10.34 21.07
CA THR A 234 5.67 9.89 22.07
C THR A 234 5.37 8.45 22.43
N GLN A 235 6.42 7.69 22.76
CA GLN A 235 6.23 6.35 23.27
C GLN A 235 5.55 6.43 24.65
N ARG A 236 4.59 5.53 24.90
CA ARG A 236 4.04 5.39 26.25
C ARG A 236 5.12 4.76 27.12
N ASP A 237 5.43 5.39 28.26
CA ASP A 237 6.38 4.82 29.22
C ASP A 237 5.93 3.40 29.57
N ARG A 238 6.73 2.41 29.15
CA ARG A 238 6.58 1.02 29.58
C ARG A 238 6.94 1.00 31.06
N GLY A 239 5.94 1.09 31.94
CA GLY A 239 6.15 1.34 33.37
C GLY A 239 7.23 0.44 33.95
N ALA A 240 8.24 1.05 34.60
CA ALA A 240 9.43 0.53 35.32
C ALA A 240 10.25 -0.66 34.77
N ASN A 241 9.65 -1.61 34.06
CA ASN A 241 10.19 -2.92 33.70
C ASN A 241 10.10 -3.21 32.20
N GLY A 242 9.77 -2.22 31.35
CA GLY A 242 9.73 -2.44 29.90
C GLY A 242 8.55 -3.27 29.39
N ALA A 243 7.52 -3.50 30.22
CA ALA A 243 6.26 -4.15 29.83
C ALA A 243 5.21 -3.11 29.37
N PRO A 244 4.30 -3.47 28.43
CA PRO A 244 3.15 -2.62 28.10
C PRO A 244 2.41 -2.24 29.38
N PHE A 245 1.90 -1.01 29.47
CA PHE A 245 1.06 -0.58 30.58
C PHE A 245 -0.25 -1.38 30.54
N ASP A 246 -0.22 -2.58 31.09
CA ASP A 246 -1.41 -3.40 31.23
C ASP A 246 -2.18 -2.87 32.44
N LEU A 247 -3.38 -2.32 32.19
CA LEU A 247 -4.30 -1.88 33.22
C LEU A 247 -4.61 -3.00 34.23
N PHE A 248 -4.44 -4.26 33.82
CA PHE A 248 -4.70 -5.50 34.55
C PHE A 248 -3.42 -6.17 35.09
N ALA A 249 -2.36 -6.38 34.29
CA ALA A 249 -1.10 -6.98 34.80
C ALA A 249 -0.21 -6.01 35.60
N GLY A 250 -0.41 -4.69 35.48
CA GLY A 250 0.21 -3.70 36.36
C GLY A 250 -0.41 -3.61 37.76
N ARG A 251 -1.50 -4.35 38.03
CA ARG A 251 -2.33 -4.16 39.23
C ARG A 251 -2.69 -5.42 40.01
N MET A 252 -2.12 -6.57 39.67
CA MET A 252 -2.12 -7.68 40.61
C MET A 252 -1.24 -7.29 41.81
N PRO A 253 -1.76 -7.37 43.05
CA PRO A 253 -0.94 -7.10 44.22
C PRO A 253 0.31 -7.98 44.21
N SER A 254 1.44 -7.43 44.65
CA SER A 254 2.77 -8.08 44.62
C SER A 254 2.78 -9.50 45.19
N TRP A 255 1.84 -9.84 46.08
CA TRP A 255 1.69 -11.14 46.74
C TRP A 255 0.88 -12.18 45.95
N MET A 256 0.27 -11.80 44.82
CA MET A 256 -0.45 -12.70 43.90
C MET A 256 0.43 -13.11 42.70
N MET A 257 1.67 -12.61 42.63
CA MET A 257 2.68 -12.98 41.63
C MET A 257 3.84 -13.73 42.31
N PRO A 258 4.45 -14.74 41.67
CA PRO A 258 5.73 -15.26 42.11
C PRO A 258 6.80 -14.19 41.83
N GLU A 259 7.42 -13.68 42.88
CA GLU A 259 8.65 -12.85 42.86
C GLU A 259 8.59 -11.54 42.03
N ARG A 260 7.88 -10.52 42.52
CA ARG A 260 8.13 -9.13 42.10
C ARG A 260 8.63 -8.30 43.30
N LYS A 261 9.80 -7.68 43.16
CA LYS A 261 10.32 -6.71 44.13
C LYS A 261 9.35 -5.54 44.26
N GLU A 262 9.08 -5.17 45.51
CA GLU A 262 8.12 -4.15 45.93
C GLU A 262 8.24 -2.85 45.14
N GLN A 263 7.18 -2.51 44.41
CA GLN A 263 6.89 -1.14 44.03
C GLN A 263 5.55 -0.77 44.65
N THR A 264 5.62 0.18 45.57
CA THR A 264 4.49 0.77 46.29
C THR A 264 3.54 1.44 45.32
N ALA A 265 2.54 0.70 44.84
CA ALA A 265 1.41 1.27 44.16
C ALA A 265 0.50 1.96 45.19
N ASN A 266 0.68 3.27 45.38
CA ASN A 266 -0.25 4.15 46.10
C ASN A 266 -1.57 4.31 45.32
N GLY A 267 -2.31 3.21 45.18
CA GLY A 267 -3.65 3.21 44.62
C GLY A 267 -4.58 2.41 45.54
N LEU A 268 -5.73 3.00 45.89
CA LEU A 268 -6.84 2.33 46.57
C LEU A 268 -7.47 1.29 45.62
N VAL A 269 -6.78 0.19 45.35
CA VAL A 269 -7.32 -0.94 44.59
C VAL A 269 -7.99 -1.89 45.59
N VAL A 270 -9.32 -1.86 45.63
CA VAL A 270 -10.12 -2.72 46.52
C VAL A 270 -10.13 -4.15 45.96
N PRO A 271 -9.77 -5.18 46.76
CA PRO A 271 -9.60 -6.56 46.28
C PRO A 271 -10.86 -7.16 45.67
N CYS A 272 -12.04 -6.67 46.05
CA CYS A 272 -13.34 -7.15 45.56
C CYS A 272 -13.56 -6.92 44.06
N LEU A 273 -12.88 -5.95 43.45
CA LEU A 273 -13.04 -5.63 42.03
C LEU A 273 -12.35 -6.63 41.10
N LEU A 274 -11.35 -7.35 41.63
CA LEU A 274 -10.51 -8.30 40.88
C LEU A 274 -10.68 -9.75 41.40
N CYS A 275 -11.61 -9.97 42.33
CA CYS A 275 -11.81 -11.28 42.95
C CYS A 275 -12.40 -12.28 41.94
N PRO A 276 -11.72 -13.41 41.65
CA PRO A 276 -12.24 -14.43 40.73
C PRO A 276 -13.52 -15.10 41.26
N LEU A 277 -13.73 -15.07 42.58
CA LEU A 277 -14.90 -15.64 43.25
C LEU A 277 -15.98 -14.59 43.54
N LYS A 278 -15.94 -13.43 42.88
CA LYS A 278 -16.90 -12.33 43.10
C LYS A 278 -18.35 -12.79 42.91
N ALA A 279 -18.60 -13.65 41.93
CA ALA A 279 -19.94 -14.16 41.63
C ALA A 279 -20.50 -15.07 42.73
N GLU A 280 -19.63 -15.71 43.52
CA GLU A 280 -19.99 -16.65 44.59
C GLU A 280 -19.93 -16.01 45.99
N CYS A 281 -19.48 -14.77 46.08
CA CYS A 281 -19.27 -14.07 47.34
C CYS A 281 -20.55 -13.39 47.84
N HIS A 282 -21.10 -13.87 48.95
CA HIS A 282 -22.27 -13.26 49.59
C HIS A 282 -22.24 -13.43 51.12
N PRO A 283 -22.93 -12.55 51.88
CA PRO A 283 -23.03 -12.66 53.34
C PRO A 283 -23.53 -14.04 53.77
N GLY A 284 -22.85 -14.65 54.76
CA GLY A 284 -23.21 -15.98 55.29
C GLY A 284 -22.94 -17.17 54.36
N GLY A 285 -22.35 -16.95 53.18
CA GLY A 285 -21.95 -18.00 52.24
C GLY A 285 -20.63 -18.68 52.59
N ARG A 286 -20.27 -19.72 51.83
CA ARG A 286 -18.93 -20.38 51.93
C ARG A 286 -17.81 -19.42 51.53
N VAL A 287 -18.06 -18.61 50.49
CA VAL A 287 -17.26 -17.45 50.13
C VAL A 287 -18.04 -16.23 50.58
N CYS A 288 -17.50 -15.48 51.54
CA CYS A 288 -18.21 -14.37 52.15
C CYS A 288 -17.27 -13.22 52.52
N PRO A 289 -17.78 -11.97 52.55
CA PRO A 289 -16.96 -10.81 52.89
C PRO A 289 -16.49 -10.83 54.34
N GLU A 290 -17.25 -11.41 55.27
CA GLU A 290 -16.93 -11.42 56.71
C GLU A 290 -15.69 -12.25 57.06
N ARG A 291 -15.39 -13.28 56.24
CA ARG A 291 -14.23 -14.17 56.41
C ARG A 291 -13.26 -14.06 55.22
N CYS A 292 -13.34 -12.97 54.46
CA CYS A 292 -12.56 -12.79 53.25
C CYS A 292 -11.10 -12.47 53.57
N GLU A 293 -10.23 -13.43 53.33
CA GLU A 293 -8.78 -13.28 53.51
C GLU A 293 -8.19 -12.16 52.64
N TYR A 294 -8.74 -11.93 51.44
CA TYR A 294 -8.30 -10.86 50.55
C TYR A 294 -8.56 -9.47 51.14
N ILE A 295 -9.71 -9.26 51.80
CA ILE A 295 -10.05 -7.99 52.45
C ILE A 295 -9.22 -7.81 53.73
N ASP A 296 -9.10 -8.86 54.55
CA ASP A 296 -8.34 -8.80 55.81
C ASP A 296 -6.86 -8.47 55.55
N ARG A 297 -6.23 -9.11 54.56
CA ARG A 297 -4.86 -8.79 54.15
C ARG A 297 -4.74 -7.38 53.60
N TRP A 298 -5.69 -6.92 52.76
CA TRP A 298 -5.68 -5.58 52.18
C TRP A 298 -5.78 -4.48 53.25
N VAL A 299 -6.70 -4.63 54.22
CA VAL A 299 -6.85 -3.68 55.34
C VAL A 299 -5.58 -3.61 56.19
N ARG A 300 -4.93 -4.76 56.44
CA ARG A 300 -3.70 -4.82 57.25
C ARG A 300 -2.48 -4.21 56.55
N HIS A 301 -2.40 -4.26 55.23
CA HIS A 301 -1.27 -3.72 54.44
C HIS A 301 -1.47 -2.27 53.98
N ALA A 302 -2.66 -1.70 54.17
CA ALA A 302 -2.98 -0.31 53.80
C ALA A 302 -2.51 0.74 54.84
N GLY A 303 -1.84 0.34 55.93
CA GLY A 303 -1.27 1.25 56.92
C GLY A 303 0.21 1.59 56.64
N PRO A 304 0.69 2.81 56.96
CA PRO A 304 2.11 3.13 56.82
C PRO A 304 2.93 2.18 57.69
N SER A 305 3.95 1.56 57.08
CA SER A 305 4.76 0.51 57.70
C SER A 305 5.34 0.95 59.05
N ARG A 306 4.72 0.55 60.17
CA ARG A 306 5.42 0.44 61.44
C ARG A 306 5.98 -0.97 61.52
N ARG A 307 7.25 -1.13 61.14
CA ARG A 307 8.01 -2.35 61.45
C ARG A 307 8.00 -2.53 62.98
N ALA A 308 7.50 -3.66 63.46
CA ALA A 308 7.87 -4.23 64.74
C ALA A 308 8.64 -5.54 64.47
N PRO A 309 9.82 -5.75 65.08
CA PRO A 309 10.61 -6.94 64.82
C PRO A 309 10.11 -8.12 65.68
N GLY A 310 10.00 -9.30 65.06
CA GLY A 310 9.82 -10.56 65.76
C GLY A 310 8.39 -11.08 65.77
N ALA A 311 8.04 -11.89 64.77
CA ALA A 311 7.03 -12.93 64.88
C ALA A 311 7.21 -13.91 63.72
N ASP A 312 8.06 -14.91 63.93
CA ASP A 312 8.04 -16.15 63.14
C ASP A 312 6.65 -16.78 63.26
N ALA A 313 5.94 -16.91 62.14
CA ALA A 313 4.70 -17.66 62.07
C ALA A 313 4.77 -18.69 60.94
N LYS A 314 5.15 -19.89 61.38
CA LYS A 314 5.05 -21.22 60.77
C LYS A 314 4.27 -21.33 59.45
N VAL A 315 4.98 -21.86 58.46
CA VAL A 315 4.43 -22.60 57.32
C VAL A 315 3.62 -23.77 57.88
N ASN A 316 2.34 -23.84 57.54
CA ASN A 316 1.56 -25.07 57.68
C ASN A 316 1.07 -25.49 56.30
N ASP A 317 1.42 -26.74 55.97
CA ASP A 317 0.92 -27.58 54.91
C ASP A 317 -0.61 -27.54 54.76
N TRP A 318 -1.08 -27.42 53.52
CA TRP A 318 -2.20 -28.15 52.92
C TRP A 318 -2.03 -28.19 51.40
#